data_AF-A0A060ZA81-F1
#
_entry.id   AF-A0A060ZA81-F1
#
_cell.length_a   1.000
_cell.length_b   1.000
_cell.length_c   1.000
_cell.angle_alpha   90.00
_cell.angle_beta   90.00
_cell.angle_gamma   90.00
#
_symmetry.space_group_name_H-M   'P 1'
#
loop_
_entity.id
_entity.type
_entity.pdbx_description
1 polymer ?
#
loop_
_entity_poly.entity_id
_entity_poly.type
_entity_poly.pdbx_seq_one_letter_code
_entity_poly.pdbx_strand_id
1 'polypeptide(L)'
;MDLKTSIEECSMALNLVLNNKFSEALDLLKPWWKDSMYHALGYSSILVMQAAMTFEHRDIQTAMAVIKEALTTCQRYTHTHTHTHTTLSH
;
A
#
# COMPACT_ATOMS: atom_id res chain seq x y z
N MET A 1 2.69 -10.21 7.89
CA MET A 1 2.73 -8.86 8.46
C MET A 1 1.49 -8.65 9.31
N ASP A 2 1.61 -8.28 10.58
CA ASP A 2 0.44 -7.95 11.41
C ASP A 2 -0.03 -6.49 11.18
N LEU A 3 -1.23 -6.20 11.66
CA LEU A 3 -1.89 -4.91 11.46
C LEU A 3 -1.10 -3.76 12.11
N LYS A 4 -0.61 -3.95 13.33
CA LYS A 4 0.04 -2.87 14.11
C LYS A 4 1.33 -2.44 13.42
N THR A 5 2.21 -3.39 13.11
CA THR A 5 3.47 -3.07 12.42
C THR A 5 3.22 -2.44 11.06
N SER A 6 2.18 -2.87 10.33
CA SER A 6 1.85 -2.26 9.04
C SER A 6 1.40 -0.79 9.12
N ILE A 7 0.74 -0.40 10.20
CA ILE A 7 0.34 0.99 10.44
C ILE A 7 1.56 1.84 10.84
N GLU A 8 2.44 1.29 11.69
CA GLU A 8 3.66 1.95 12.13
C GLU A 8 4.61 2.22 10.95
N GLU A 9 4.90 1.20 10.13
CA GLU A 9 5.74 1.35 8.95
C GLU A 9 5.13 2.30 7.90
N CYS A 10 3.81 2.28 7.71
CA CYS A 10 3.14 3.23 6.82
C CYS A 10 3.21 4.68 7.35
N SER A 11 3.16 4.86 8.67
CA SER A 11 3.34 6.18 9.31
C SER A 11 4.77 6.70 9.13
N MET A 12 5.76 5.80 9.21
CA MET A 12 7.16 6.12 8.90
C MET A 12 7.33 6.51 7.43
N ALA A 13 6.73 5.75 6.50
CA ALA A 13 6.76 6.07 5.08
C ALA A 13 6.13 7.44 4.77
N LEU A 14 5.02 7.78 5.45
CA LEU A 14 4.42 9.11 5.34
C LEU A 14 5.38 10.21 5.80
N ASN A 15 6.06 10.02 6.93
CA ASN A 15 7.06 10.97 7.41
C ASN A 15 8.20 11.15 6.39
N LEU A 16 8.69 10.06 5.78
CA LEU A 16 9.70 10.10 4.73
C LEU A 16 9.21 10.90 3.50
N VAL A 17 7.98 10.66 3.04
CA VAL A 17 7.35 11.41 1.94
C VAL A 17 7.28 12.91 2.26
N LEU A 18 6.82 13.28 3.45
CA LEU A 18 6.73 14.68 3.89
C LEU A 18 8.10 15.37 4.01
N ASN A 19 9.16 14.59 4.19
CA ASN A 19 10.55 15.05 4.17
C ASN A 19 11.22 14.91 2.79
N ASN A 20 10.45 14.72 1.72
CA ASN A 20 10.91 14.54 0.33
C ASN A 20 11.80 13.31 0.11
N LYS A 21 11.80 12.34 1.03
CA LYS A 21 12.55 11.08 0.96
C LYS A 21 11.72 9.97 0.31
N PHE A 22 11.24 10.21 -0.90
CA PHE A 22 10.32 9.31 -1.60
C PHE A 22 10.92 7.92 -1.86
N SER A 23 12.19 7.82 -2.24
CA SER A 23 12.84 6.53 -2.49
C SER A 23 12.92 5.68 -1.22
N GLU A 24 13.30 6.27 -0.09
CA GLU A 24 13.34 5.58 1.21
C GLU A 24 11.93 5.10 1.62
N ALA A 25 10.91 5.93 1.38
CA ALA A 25 9.52 5.54 1.64
C ALA A 25 9.09 4.35 0.76
N LEU A 26 9.44 4.36 -0.52
CA LEU A 26 9.14 3.26 -1.44
C LEU A 26 9.88 1.98 -1.04
N ASP A 27 11.15 2.07 -0.68
CA ASP A 27 11.97 0.92 -0.25
C ASP A 27 11.43 0.30 1.05
N LEU A 28 10.94 1.12 1.99
CA LEU A 28 10.28 0.64 3.20
C LEU A 28 9.00 -0.15 2.88
N LEU A 29 8.19 0.32 1.93
CA LEU A 29 6.87 -0.28 1.66
C LEU A 29 6.90 -1.46 0.68
N LYS A 30 7.88 -1.49 -0.23
CA LYS A 30 7.97 -2.45 -1.34
C LYS A 30 8.10 -3.93 -0.94
N PRO A 31 8.67 -4.32 0.21
CA PRO A 31 8.72 -5.73 0.59
C PRO A 31 7.33 -6.32 0.89
N TRP A 32 6.36 -5.49 1.31
CA TRP A 32 5.09 -5.95 1.88
C TRP A 32 3.84 -5.50 1.13
N TRP A 33 3.98 -4.70 0.07
CA TRP A 33 2.83 -4.07 -0.60
C TRP A 33 1.83 -5.05 -1.22
N LYS A 34 2.22 -6.31 -1.46
CA LYS A 34 1.32 -7.36 -1.96
C LYS A 34 0.62 -8.16 -0.85
N ASP A 35 1.12 -8.09 0.37
CA ASP A 35 0.71 -8.96 1.48
C ASP A 35 0.08 -8.20 2.65
N SER A 36 0.25 -6.87 2.70
CA SER A 36 -0.30 -6.01 3.74
C SER A 36 -1.09 -4.86 3.14
N MET A 37 -2.32 -4.68 3.63
CA MET A 37 -3.24 -3.65 3.15
C MET A 37 -2.64 -2.24 3.27
N TYR A 38 -2.04 -1.89 4.41
CA TYR A 38 -1.47 -0.55 4.62
C TYR A 38 -0.25 -0.30 3.74
N HIS A 39 0.60 -1.30 3.52
CA HIS A 39 1.72 -1.19 2.58
C HIS A 39 1.25 -1.04 1.14
N ALA A 40 0.21 -1.78 0.75
CA ALA A 40 -0.39 -1.67 -0.58
C ALA A 40 -0.91 -0.25 -0.84
N LEU A 41 -1.65 0.31 0.11
CA LEU A 41 -2.20 1.65 0.05
C LEU A 41 -1.11 2.73 0.05
N GLY A 42 -0.13 2.64 0.95
CA GLY A 42 0.99 3.58 1.01
C GLY A 42 1.82 3.56 -0.27
N TYR A 43 2.22 2.38 -0.75
CA TYR A 43 3.09 2.22 -1.91
C TYR A 43 2.40 2.74 -3.19
N SER A 44 1.13 2.34 -3.40
CA SER A 44 0.33 2.81 -4.54
C SER A 44 0.13 4.33 -4.52
N SER A 45 -0.14 4.93 -3.35
CA SER A 45 -0.34 6.38 -3.22
C SER A 45 0.90 7.18 -3.60
N ILE A 46 2.10 6.70 -3.22
CA ILE A 46 3.36 7.37 -3.58
C ILE A 46 3.60 7.29 -5.08
N LEU A 47 3.36 6.13 -5.72
CA LEU A 47 3.50 6.00 -7.18
C LEU A 47 2.49 6.87 -7.94
N VAL A 48 1.26 7.02 -7.44
CA VAL A 48 0.27 7.95 -8.00
C VAL A 48 0.76 9.38 -7.90
N MET A 49 1.34 9.77 -6.76
CA MET A 49 1.92 11.10 -6.59
C MET A 49 3.07 11.33 -7.59
N GLN A 50 3.96 10.35 -7.78
CA GLN A 50 5.02 10.43 -8.80
C GLN A 50 4.45 10.61 -10.20
N ALA A 51 3.49 9.77 -10.60
CA ALA A 51 2.83 9.86 -11.90
C ALA A 51 2.12 11.21 -12.12
N ALA A 52 1.51 11.78 -11.07
CA ALA A 52 0.86 13.08 -11.13
C ALA A 52 1.85 14.26 -11.19
N MET A 53 3.06 14.09 -10.66
CA MET A 53 4.10 15.12 -10.73
C MET A 53 4.88 15.10 -12.05
N THR A 54 5.21 13.90 -12.54
CA THR A 54 6.01 13.73 -13.77
C THR A 54 5.15 13.82 -15.02
N PHE A 55 3.87 13.44 -14.93
CA PHE A 55 2.96 13.24 -16.07
C PHE A 55 3.55 12.31 -17.16
N GLU A 56 4.53 11.47 -16.81
CA GLU A 56 5.12 10.51 -17.73
C GLU A 56 4.17 9.34 -17.93
N HIS A 57 3.93 8.96 -19.19
CA HIS A 57 3.04 7.83 -19.51
C HIS A 57 3.45 6.54 -18.80
N ARG A 58 4.77 6.29 -18.69
CA ARG A 58 5.31 5.12 -17.99
C ARG A 58 4.92 5.11 -16.51
N ASP A 59 5.03 6.24 -15.83
CA ASP A 59 4.73 6.36 -14.40
C ASP A 59 3.23 6.20 -14.17
N ILE A 60 2.40 6.77 -15.05
CA ILE A 60 0.94 6.59 -15.05
C ILE A 60 0.58 5.11 -15.20
N GLN A 61 1.15 4.40 -16.17
CA GLN A 61 0.89 2.96 -16.36
C GLN A 61 1.31 2.14 -15.14
N THR A 62 2.46 2.49 -14.55
CA THR A 62 2.98 1.81 -13.35
C THR A 62 2.04 2.02 -12.16
N ALA A 63 1.63 3.27 -11.90
CA ALA A 63 0.70 3.59 -10.82
C ALA A 63 -0.65 2.87 -11.02
N MET A 64 -1.20 2.85 -12.23
CA MET A 64 -2.44 2.15 -12.53
C MET A 64 -2.36 0.64 -12.27
N ALA A 65 -1.25 0.00 -12.66
CA ALA A 65 -1.05 -1.43 -12.40
C ALA A 65 -0.98 -1.72 -10.89
N VAL A 66 -0.21 -0.91 -10.16
CA VAL A 66 -0.05 -1.07 -8.71
C VAL A 66 -1.35 -0.78 -7.94
N ILE A 67 -2.15 0.21 -8.34
CA ILE A 67 -3.47 0.46 -7.73
C ILE A 67 -4.40 -0.74 -7.87
N LYS A 68 -4.45 -1.36 -9.06
CA LYS A 68 -5.29 -2.56 -9.29
C LYS A 68 -4.87 -3.72 -8.40
N GLU A 69 -3.56 -3.92 -8.24
CA GLU A 69 -3.04 -4.96 -7.36
C GLU A 69 -3.26 -4.61 -5.87
N ALA A 70 -3.13 -3.35 -5.48
CA ALA A 70 -3.46 -2.88 -4.14
C ALA A 70 -4.93 -3.11 -3.79
N LEU A 71 -5.85 -2.85 -4.72
CA LEU A 71 -7.28 -3.16 -4.56
C LEU A 71 -7.49 -4.66 -4.29
N THR A 72 -6.80 -5.52 -5.04
CA THR A 72 -6.86 -6.98 -4.85
C THR A 72 -6.38 -7.38 -3.46
N THR A 73 -5.29 -6.79 -2.97
CA THR A 73 -4.78 -7.00 -1.61
C THR A 73 -5.78 -6.55 -0.54
N CYS A 74 -6.38 -5.36 -0.69
CA CYS A 74 -7.42 -4.87 0.22
C CYS A 74 -8.63 -5.82 0.25
N GLN A 75 -9.11 -6.27 -0.91
CA GLN A 75 -10.24 -7.20 -1.00
C GLN A 75 -9.95 -8.52 -0.28
N ARG A 76 -8.77 -9.12 -0.49
CA ARG A 76 -8.38 -10.34 0.23
C ARG A 76 -8.45 -10.16 1.74
N TYR A 77 -7.96 -9.04 2.26
CA TYR A 77 -8.04 -8.73 3.69
C TYR A 77 -9.49 -8.62 4.16
N THR A 78 -10.39 -7.97 3.40
CA THR A 78 -11.81 -7.90 3.78
C THR A 78 -12.48 -9.28 3.83
N HIS A 79 -12.23 -10.12 2.83
CA HIS A 79 -12.80 -11.47 2.77
C HIS A 79 -12.32 -12.34 3.92
N THR A 80 -11.02 -12.34 4.24
CA THR A 80 -10.50 -13.10 5.37
C THR A 80 -11.13 -12.65 6.69
N HIS A 81 -11.29 -11.34 6.90
CA HIS A 81 -11.91 -10.81 8.13
C HIS A 81 -13.39 -11.17 8.25
N THR A 82 -14.15 -11.14 7.14
CA THR A 82 -15.54 -11.58 7.13
C THR A 82 -15.68 -13.06 7.48
N HIS A 83 -14.84 -13.93 6.92
CA HIS A 83 -14.88 -15.36 7.22
C HIS A 83 -14.49 -15.66 8.67
N THR A 84 -13.46 -15.01 9.21
CA THR A 84 -13.05 -15.21 10.60
C THR A 84 -14.12 -14.77 11.61
N HIS A 85 -14.85 -13.68 11.32
CA HIS A 85 -15.93 -13.22 12.20
C HIS A 85 -17.12 -14.18 12.20
N THR A 86 -17.45 -14.80 11.07
CA THR A 86 -18.56 -15.76 10.97
C THR A 86 -18.22 -17.11 11.63
N THR A 87 -16.96 -17.54 11.63
CA THR A 87 -16.55 -18.80 12.27
C THR A 87 -16.35 -18.70 13.79
N LEU A 88 -16.11 -17.50 14.33
CA LEU A 88 -15.95 -17.26 15.78
C LEU A 88 -17.29 -16.97 16.50
N SER A 89 -18.39 -16.90 15.77
CA SER A 89 -19.75 -16.65 16.29
C SER A 89 -20.64 -17.90 16.32
N HIS A 90 -20.05 -19.09 16.14
CA HIS A 90 -20.66 -20.40 16.29
C HIS A 90 -19.82 -21.27 17.23
#